data_AF-A0A351K3X7-F1
#
_entry.id   AF-A0A351K3X7-F1
#
_cell.length_a   1.000
_cell.length_b   1.000
_cell.length_c   1.000
_cell.angle_alpha   90.00
_cell.angle_beta   90.00
_cell.angle_gamma   90.00
#
_symmetry.space_group_name_H-M   'P 1'
#
loop_
_entity.id
_entity.type
_entity.pdbx_description
1 polymer ?
#
loop_
_entity_poly.entity_id
_entity_poly.type
_entity_poly.pdbx_seq_one_letter_code
_entity_poly.pdbx_strand_id
1 'polypeptide(L)'
;MLLAELEIFHSRSAQPTRRVALGHLVLPVEPAPGLGGILLGAVVARHAIELASDDTTGLRRLISDIGAGRRVVQPRMRHRYQVDRHGLAVSTHRLLGEGEEMSFEFA
;
A
#
# COMPACT_ATOMS: atom_id res chain seq x y z
N MET A 1 9.54 11.43 -15.35
CA MET A 1 8.28 12.12 -14.97
C MET A 1 7.54 11.27 -13.94
N LEU A 2 6.98 11.87 -12.88
CA LEU A 2 6.18 11.13 -11.89
C LEU A 2 4.83 10.73 -12.50
N LEU A 3 4.52 9.43 -12.50
CA LEU A 3 3.28 8.88 -13.06
C LEU A 3 2.29 8.48 -11.95
N ALA A 4 2.79 7.89 -10.87
CA ALA A 4 2.03 7.59 -9.67
C ALA A 4 2.96 7.56 -8.43
N GLU A 5 2.40 7.86 -7.27
CA GLU A 5 3.11 7.84 -5.98
C GLU A 5 2.21 7.31 -4.85
N LEU A 6 2.79 6.49 -3.99
CA LEU A 6 2.20 5.97 -2.77
C LEU A 6 3.19 6.15 -1.62
N GLU A 7 2.88 7.08 -0.70
CA GLU A 7 3.62 7.24 0.55
C GLU A 7 2.85 6.57 1.70
N ILE A 8 3.55 5.71 2.44
CA ILE A 8 3.01 4.94 3.57
C ILE A 8 3.87 5.19 4.80
N PHE A 9 3.23 5.59 5.89
CA PHE A 9 3.85 5.63 7.20
C PHE A 9 3.53 4.34 7.96
N HIS A 10 4.53 3.68 8.52
CA HIS A 10 4.34 2.42 9.21
C HIS A 10 5.22 2.30 10.46
N SER A 11 4.78 1.45 11.40
CA SER A 11 5.61 1.12 12.56
C SER A 11 6.94 0.50 12.14
N ARG A 12 7.99 0.79 12.93
CA ARG A 12 9.28 0.11 12.82
C ARG A 12 9.15 -1.36 13.26
N SER A 13 9.95 -2.26 12.69
CA SER A 13 9.83 -3.73 12.83
C SER A 13 9.79 -4.25 14.28
N ALA A 14 10.36 -3.53 15.24
CA ALA A 14 10.43 -3.93 16.64
C ALA A 14 9.28 -3.43 17.54
N GLN A 15 8.31 -2.67 17.03
CA GLN A 15 7.24 -2.13 17.88
C GLN A 15 6.02 -3.07 17.97
N PRO A 16 5.50 -3.34 19.20
CA PRO A 16 4.34 -4.20 19.39
C PRO A 16 3.06 -3.59 18.78
N THR A 17 2.96 -2.27 18.68
CA THR A 17 1.87 -1.59 17.99
C THR A 17 2.19 -1.49 16.50
N ARG A 18 1.45 -2.20 15.64
CA ARG A 18 1.57 -2.04 14.18
C ARG A 18 0.59 -0.98 13.67
N ARG A 19 1.11 0.23 13.49
CA ARG A 19 0.37 1.40 13.04
C ARG A 19 0.68 1.61 11.56
N VAL A 20 -0.34 2.03 10.81
CA VAL A 20 -0.19 2.45 9.42
C VAL A 20 -0.95 3.76 9.21
N ALA A 21 -0.37 4.67 8.45
CA ALA A 21 -0.99 5.92 8.03
C ALA A 21 -0.66 6.18 6.57
N LEU A 22 -1.56 6.85 5.85
CA LEU A 22 -1.32 7.24 4.46
C LEU A 22 -0.65 8.61 4.41
N GLY A 23 0.31 8.74 3.50
CA GLY A 23 1.05 9.95 3.19
C GLY A 23 0.50 10.71 1.99
N HIS A 24 1.40 11.29 1.21
CA HIS A 24 1.10 11.78 -0.13
C HIS A 24 0.65 10.65 -1.07
N LEU A 25 -0.36 10.92 -1.90
CA LEU A 25 -0.93 9.95 -2.83
C LEU A 25 -1.15 10.61 -4.18
N VAL A 26 -0.57 10.02 -5.22
CA VAL A 26 -0.85 10.32 -6.63
C VAL A 26 -1.22 9.00 -7.29
N LEU A 27 -2.51 8.65 -7.27
CA LEU A 27 -2.99 7.35 -7.76
C LEU A 27 -4.09 7.55 -8.82
N PRO A 28 -3.75 7.93 -10.06
CA PRO A 28 -4.73 8.00 -11.14
C PRO A 28 -5.21 6.60 -11.51
N VAL A 29 -6.51 6.35 -11.38
CA VAL A 29 -7.13 5.00 -11.56
C VAL A 29 -8.07 4.90 -12.76
N GLU A 30 -8.29 5.99 -13.50
CA GLU A 30 -9.20 6.02 -14.65
C GLU A 30 -8.44 6.23 -15.97
N PRO A 31 -8.75 5.45 -17.03
CA PRO A 31 -9.58 4.24 -16.99
C PRO A 31 -8.92 3.13 -16.17
N ALA A 32 -9.73 2.28 -15.53
CA ALA A 32 -9.21 1.15 -14.74
C ALA A 32 -8.26 0.25 -15.58
N PRO A 33 -7.11 -0.17 -15.02
CA PRO A 33 -6.63 0.04 -13.65
C PRO A 33 -5.92 1.39 -13.40
N GLY A 34 -5.63 2.17 -14.45
CA GLY A 34 -4.82 3.38 -14.38
C GLY A 34 -3.37 3.15 -13.92
N LEU A 35 -2.55 4.20 -13.94
CA LEU A 35 -1.16 4.14 -13.48
C LEU A 35 -1.06 3.90 -11.96
N GLY A 36 -2.04 4.38 -11.19
CA GLY A 36 -2.17 4.11 -9.77
C GLY A 36 -2.44 2.64 -9.47
N GLY A 37 -3.33 1.98 -10.22
CA GLY A 37 -3.58 0.55 -10.06
C GLY A 37 -2.36 -0.30 -10.43
N ILE A 38 -1.60 0.11 -11.45
CA ILE A 38 -0.33 -0.54 -11.83
C ILE A 38 0.69 -0.43 -10.68
N LEU A 39 0.87 0.75 -10.09
CA LEU A 39 1.76 0.94 -8.94
C LEU A 39 1.33 0.08 -7.74
N LEU A 40 0.04 0.08 -7.39
CA LEU A 40 -0.48 -0.74 -6.30
C LEU A 40 -0.24 -2.24 -6.53
N GLY A 41 -0.45 -2.71 -7.77
CA GLY A 41 -0.15 -4.08 -8.17
C GLY A 41 1.33 -4.43 -8.01
N ALA A 42 2.22 -3.52 -8.41
CA ALA A 42 3.67 -3.69 -8.30
C ALA A 42 4.14 -3.73 -6.84
N VAL A 43 3.61 -2.86 -5.98
CA VAL A 43 3.90 -2.88 -4.53
C VAL A 43 3.47 -4.21 -3.91
N VAL A 44 2.26 -4.69 -4.22
CA VAL A 44 1.79 -6.00 -3.76
C VAL A 44 2.71 -7.11 -4.28
N ALA A 45 3.03 -7.13 -5.57
CA ALA A 45 3.90 -8.16 -6.15
C ALA A 45 5.30 -8.16 -5.53
N ARG A 46 5.87 -6.98 -5.26
CA ARG A 46 7.19 -6.83 -4.64
C ARG A 46 7.26 -7.42 -3.23
N HIS A 47 6.22 -7.24 -2.43
CA HIS A 47 6.24 -7.60 -1.00
C HIS A 47 5.44 -8.86 -0.66
N ALA A 48 4.58 -9.37 -1.54
CA ALA A 48 3.73 -10.52 -1.27
C ALA A 48 4.53 -11.79 -0.91
N ILE A 49 5.74 -11.95 -1.45
CA ILE A 49 6.60 -13.10 -1.18
C ILE A 49 7.11 -13.14 0.27
N GLU A 50 7.13 -12.00 0.96
CA GLU A 50 7.58 -11.87 2.35
C GLU A 50 6.45 -12.10 3.35
N LEU A 51 5.20 -12.23 2.89
CA LEU A 51 4.04 -12.44 3.75
C LEU A 51 3.96 -13.91 4.21
N ALA A 52 3.71 -14.10 5.51
CA ALA A 52 3.33 -15.41 6.02
C ALA A 52 2.00 -15.90 5.40
N SER A 53 1.78 -17.21 5.37
CA SER A 53 0.58 -17.84 4.79
C SER A 53 -0.73 -17.29 5.38
N ASP A 54 -0.76 -17.05 6.69
CA ASP A 54 -1.92 -16.53 7.41
C ASP A 54 -2.19 -15.05 7.04
N ASP A 55 -1.12 -14.27 6.87
CA ASP A 55 -1.21 -12.86 6.46
C ASP A 55 -1.73 -12.76 5.01
N THR A 56 -1.34 -13.68 4.13
CA THR A 56 -1.86 -13.76 2.74
C THR A 56 -3.36 -14.05 2.70
N THR A 57 -3.85 -14.96 3.54
CA THR A 57 -5.29 -15.27 3.63
C THR A 57 -6.08 -14.08 4.17
N GLY A 58 -5.55 -13.41 5.21
CA GLY A 58 -6.12 -12.19 5.76
C GLY A 58 -6.22 -11.05 4.73
N LEU A 59 -5.19 -10.85 3.92
CA LEU A 59 -5.16 -9.84 2.86
C LEU A 59 -6.23 -10.10 1.79
N ARG A 60 -6.34 -11.34 1.29
CA ARG A 60 -7.37 -11.72 0.30
C ARG A 60 -8.78 -11.46 0.82
N ARG A 61 -9.04 -11.81 2.08
CA ARG A 61 -10.33 -11.55 2.72
C ARG A 61 -10.61 -10.05 2.82
N LEU A 62 -9.62 -9.25 3.20
CA LEU A 62 -9.76 -7.80 3.28
C LEU A 62 -10.09 -7.17 1.93
N ILE A 63 -9.41 -7.58 0.86
CA ILE A 63 -9.70 -7.11 -0.51
C ILE A 63 -11.15 -7.44 -0.90
N SER A 64 -11.60 -8.67 -0.61
CA SER A 64 -13.00 -9.07 -0.85
C SER A 64 -14.01 -8.27 -0.02
N ASP A 65 -13.71 -8.00 1.25
CA ASP A 65 -14.57 -7.19 2.12
C ASP A 65 -14.74 -5.76 1.58
N ILE A 66 -13.64 -5.14 1.18
CA ILE A 66 -13.64 -3.79 0.59
C ILE A 66 -14.39 -3.78 -0.75
N GLY A 67 -14.09 -4.73 -1.64
CA GLY A 67 -14.74 -4.82 -2.95
C GLY A 67 -16.25 -5.04 -2.86
N ALA A 68 -16.73 -5.66 -1.79
CA ALA A 68 -18.15 -5.86 -1.52
C ALA A 68 -18.80 -4.72 -0.69
N GLY A 69 -18.07 -3.63 -0.39
CA GLY A 69 -18.56 -2.51 0.41
C GLY A 69 -18.85 -2.87 1.88
N ARG A 70 -18.30 -3.98 2.39
CA ARG A 70 -18.50 -4.38 3.79
C ARG A 70 -17.74 -3.45 4.72
N ARG A 71 -18.33 -3.19 5.90
CA ARG A 71 -17.66 -2.43 6.94
C ARG A 71 -16.43 -3.18 7.45
N VAL A 72 -15.26 -2.55 7.34
CA VAL A 72 -14.01 -3.06 7.90
C VAL A 72 -13.74 -2.39 9.24
N VAL A 73 -13.87 -3.15 10.33
CA VAL A 73 -13.54 -2.68 11.68
C VAL A 73 -12.02 -2.61 11.89
N GLN A 74 -11.58 -1.67 12.72
CA GLN A 74 -10.18 -1.49 13.10
C GLN A 74 -9.90 -2.12 14.48
N PRO A 75 -8.72 -2.73 14.71
CA PRO A 75 -7.66 -2.98 13.73
C PRO A 75 -8.04 -4.05 12.71
N ARG A 76 -7.37 -4.08 11.55
CA ARG A 76 -7.57 -5.11 10.52
C ARG A 76 -6.27 -5.83 10.20
N MET A 77 -6.35 -7.15 10.06
CA MET A 77 -5.17 -8.02 10.15
C MET A 77 -4.43 -7.69 11.45
N ARG A 78 -3.12 -7.43 11.38
CA ARG A 78 -2.31 -7.02 12.53
C ARG A 78 -2.13 -5.50 12.64
N HIS A 79 -2.70 -4.70 11.73
CA HIS A 79 -2.42 -3.28 11.58
C HIS A 79 -3.61 -2.40 11.99
N ARG A 80 -3.30 -1.27 12.62
CA ARG A 80 -4.27 -0.20 12.94
C ARG A 80 -4.02 0.99 12.04
N TYR A 81 -5.01 1.35 11.24
CA TYR A 81 -4.98 2.60 10.46
C TYR A 81 -5.18 3.82 11.38
N GLN A 82 -4.39 4.87 11.15
CA GLN A 82 -4.48 6.14 11.88
C GLN A 82 -4.03 7.32 11.01
N VAL A 83 -4.33 8.54 11.47
CA VAL A 83 -3.92 9.79 10.79
C VAL A 83 -2.57 10.29 11.32
N ASP A 84 -2.29 10.08 12.62
CA ASP A 84 -1.02 10.49 13.22
C ASP A 84 0.17 9.71 12.65
N ARG A 85 1.22 10.45 12.30
CA ARG A 85 2.45 9.96 11.68
C ARG A 85 3.66 10.04 12.63
N HIS A 86 3.50 10.64 13.81
CA HIS A 86 4.61 10.87 14.71
C HIS A 86 5.26 9.54 15.17
N GLY A 87 6.57 9.45 14.97
CA GLY A 87 7.37 8.28 15.32
C GLY A 87 7.15 7.05 14.43
N LEU A 88 6.50 7.20 13.26
CA LEU A 88 6.43 6.18 12.22
C LEU A 88 7.62 6.31 11.25
N ALA A 89 8.04 5.19 10.67
CA ALA A 89 8.90 5.18 9.49
C ALA A 89 8.05 5.49 8.25
N VAL A 90 8.70 5.87 7.15
CA VAL A 90 8.06 6.15 5.87
C VAL A 90 8.67 5.27 4.79
N SER A 91 7.79 4.75 3.91
CA SER A 91 8.15 4.13 2.65
C SER A 91 7.42 4.85 1.52
N THR A 92 8.14 5.06 0.42
CA THR A 92 7.60 5.77 -0.75
C THR A 92 7.80 4.89 -1.97
N HIS A 93 6.71 4.66 -2.69
CA HIS A 93 6.70 3.86 -3.90
C HIS A 93 6.26 4.71 -5.07
N ARG A 94 6.98 4.64 -6.19
CA ARG A 94 6.72 5.47 -7.37
C ARG A 94 6.69 4.64 -8.63
N LEU A 95 5.84 5.09 -9.55
CA LEU A 95 5.91 4.74 -10.96
C LEU A 95 6.44 5.97 -11.70
N LEU A 96 7.54 5.80 -12.41
CA LEU A 96 8.22 6.84 -13.16
C LEU A 96 8.10 6.54 -14.65
N GLY A 97 7.98 7.59 -15.46
CA GLY A 97 7.97 7.52 -16.92
C GLY A 97 9.17 8.23 -17.54
N GLU A 98 9.84 7.56 -18.46
CA GLU A 98 10.96 8.08 -19.26
C GLU A 98 10.71 7.78 -20.74
N GLY A 99 10.18 8.75 -21.47
CA GLY A 99 9.74 8.53 -22.85
C GLY A 99 8.61 7.51 -22.89
N GLU A 100 8.84 6.38 -23.57
CA GLU A 100 7.91 5.26 -23.68
C GLU A 100 8.13 4.18 -22.59
N GLU A 101 9.16 4.33 -21.77
CA GLU A 101 9.50 3.38 -20.72
C GLU A 101 8.90 3.77 -19.37
N MET A 102 8.62 2.75 -18.55
CA MET A 102 8.16 2.90 -17.18
C MET A 102 9.05 2.10 -16.24
N SER A 103 9.34 2.67 -15.07
CA SER A 103 10.13 2.03 -14.02
C SER A 103 9.51 2.22 -12.64
N PHE A 104 9.78 1.27 -11.75
CA PHE A 104 9.32 1.33 -10.36
C PHE A 104 10.48 1.72 -9.44
N GLU A 105 10.21 2.62 -8.52
CA GLU A 105 11.11 2.96 -7.41
C GLU A 105 10.42 2.55 -6.10
N PHE A 106 11.11 1.76 -5.28
CA PHE A 106 10.65 1.34 -3.95
C PHE A 106 11.66 1.79 -2.89
N ALA A 107 11.24 2.64 -1.96
CA ALA A 107 12.04 3.15 -0.84
C ALA A 107 11.39 2.83 0.51
#